data_AF-A0A2G2HLM2-F1
#
_entry.id   AF-A0A2G2HLM2-F1
#
_cell.length_a   1.000
_cell.length_b   1.000
_cell.length_c   1.000
_cell.angle_alpha   90.00
_cell.angle_beta   90.00
_cell.angle_gamma   90.00
#
_symmetry.space_group_name_H-M   'P 1'
#
loop_
_entity.id
_entity.type
_entity.pdbx_description
1 polymer ?
#
loop_
_entity_poly.entity_id
_entity_poly.type
_entity_poly.pdbx_seq_one_letter_code
_entity_poly.pdbx_strand_id
1 'polypeptide(L)'
;MGKLQLLMKYLFTLIYLCSFSIFSQEVKKDILYLDQNLVPISKTLFKTKSNSVIFHSRNYEKDSVIESRLHYQLYFGKMSLKDVDGILTNFNKKSNEKIEKSKTLLIYHYETLSGYEEVLKRREESFYKFINSKDSKRVSLNNRYIKPRLKKYTKKDYLSKIKKNAKKKSKVITKVSEKFNTSTIHVVRNNKGYPLNNKYFTWIEDSTSTFQNKYHGTIMVLKPNGNYFIRYGHLTKEKIYTILEESNWSSFYTDWDKSLKSNSSVGFGIVKELMKKKKISAIQ
;
A
#
# COMPACT_ATOMS: atom_id res chain seq x y z
N MET A 1 -40.52 20.04 -54.92
CA MET A 1 -39.07 19.98 -54.60
C MET A 1 -38.74 19.89 -53.10
N GLY A 2 -39.49 20.53 -52.18
CA GLY A 2 -39.13 20.57 -50.75
C GLY A 2 -39.19 19.25 -49.96
N LYS A 3 -40.12 18.33 -50.29
CA LYS A 3 -40.27 17.06 -49.55
C LYS A 3 -39.06 16.12 -49.74
N LEU A 4 -38.48 16.06 -50.94
CA LEU A 4 -37.32 15.22 -51.24
C LEU A 4 -36.06 15.73 -50.53
N GLN A 5 -35.83 17.05 -50.51
CA GLN A 5 -34.73 17.66 -49.77
C GLN A 5 -34.85 17.45 -48.26
N LEU A 6 -36.07 17.51 -47.72
CA LEU A 6 -36.32 17.25 -46.30
C LEU A 6 -36.01 15.78 -45.94
N LEU A 7 -36.42 14.84 -46.80
CA LEU A 7 -36.17 13.41 -46.61
C LEU A 7 -34.67 13.07 -46.68
N MET A 8 -33.93 13.69 -47.60
CA MET A 8 -32.47 13.57 -47.67
C MET A 8 -31.77 14.11 -46.41
N LYS A 9 -32.22 15.24 -45.84
CA LYS A 9 -31.66 15.78 -44.59
C LYS A 9 -31.85 14.86 -43.40
N TYR A 10 -33.03 14.22 -43.27
CA TYR A 10 -33.26 13.24 -42.22
C TYR A 10 -32.42 11.98 -42.41
N LEU A 11 -32.26 11.52 -43.66
CA LEU A 11 -31.41 10.37 -43.97
C LEU A 11 -29.94 10.63 -43.60
N PHE A 12 -29.39 11.80 -43.95
CA PHE A 12 -28.02 12.16 -43.56
C PHE A 12 -27.86 12.30 -42.05
N THR A 13 -28.84 12.87 -41.35
CA THR A 13 -28.84 12.95 -39.89
C THR A 13 -28.88 11.56 -39.25
N LEU A 14 -29.66 10.63 -39.80
CA LEU A 14 -29.73 9.25 -39.33
C LEU A 14 -28.40 8.51 -39.54
N ILE A 15 -27.80 8.63 -40.72
CA ILE A 15 -26.49 8.05 -41.04
C ILE A 15 -25.41 8.61 -40.10
N TYR A 16 -25.43 9.92 -39.86
CA TYR A 16 -24.53 10.59 -38.92
C TYR A 16 -24.73 10.09 -37.48
N LEU A 17 -25.96 9.90 -37.01
CA LEU A 17 -26.22 9.36 -35.67
C LEU A 17 -25.82 7.88 -35.54
N CYS A 18 -26.02 7.08 -36.59
CA CYS A 18 -25.61 5.67 -36.60
C CYS A 18 -24.08 5.50 -36.62
N SER A 19 -23.33 6.42 -37.24
CA SER A 19 -21.86 6.33 -37.26
C SER A 19 -21.23 6.53 -35.87
N PHE A 20 -21.83 7.33 -34.97
CA PHE A 20 -21.36 7.44 -33.58
C PHE A 20 -21.53 6.16 -32.76
N SER A 21 -22.50 5.31 -33.11
CA SER A 21 -22.76 4.07 -32.37
C SER A 21 -21.75 2.98 -32.69
N ILE A 22 -21.04 3.06 -33.82
CA ILE A 22 -20.03 2.08 -34.25
C ILE A 22 -18.70 2.27 -33.47
N PHE A 23 -18.44 3.47 -32.95
CA PHE A 23 -17.20 3.76 -32.19
C PHE A 23 -17.23 3.33 -30.71
N SER A 24 -18.34 2.76 -30.23
CA SER A 24 -18.42 2.19 -28.87
C SER A 24 -18.18 0.68 -28.89
N GLN A 25 -17.16 0.21 -29.60
CA GLN A 25 -16.70 -1.18 -29.45
C GLN A 25 -15.83 -1.23 -28.19
N GLU A 26 -16.28 -1.96 -27.16
CA GLU A 26 -15.42 -2.32 -26.03
C GLU A 26 -14.23 -3.09 -26.60
N VAL A 27 -13.07 -2.43 -26.70
CA VAL A 27 -11.83 -3.06 -27.13
C VAL A 27 -11.54 -4.15 -26.10
N LYS A 28 -11.74 -5.41 -26.51
CA LYS A 28 -11.41 -6.57 -25.68
C LYS A 28 -9.91 -6.54 -25.43
N LYS A 29 -9.52 -6.14 -24.23
CA LYS A 29 -8.11 -6.07 -23.83
C LYS A 29 -7.56 -7.46 -23.61
N ASP A 30 -6.38 -7.73 -24.15
CA ASP A 30 -5.65 -8.96 -23.86
C ASP A 30 -5.15 -8.96 -22.41
N ILE A 31 -5.06 -10.14 -21.79
CA ILE A 31 -4.56 -10.27 -20.42
C ILE A 31 -3.20 -10.96 -20.43
N LEU A 32 -2.17 -10.21 -20.03
CA LEU A 32 -0.81 -10.71 -19.87
C LEU A 32 -0.59 -11.10 -18.40
N TYR A 33 -0.37 -12.39 -18.13
CA TYR A 33 -0.09 -12.90 -16.78
C TYR A 33 1.42 -12.94 -16.53
N LEU A 34 1.86 -12.24 -15.50
CA LEU A 34 3.27 -12.06 -15.15
C LEU A 34 3.55 -12.58 -13.74
N ASP A 35 4.69 -13.23 -13.56
CA ASP A 35 5.17 -13.64 -12.25
C ASP A 35 5.81 -12.48 -11.46
N GLN A 36 6.37 -12.78 -10.28
CA GLN A 36 7.01 -11.78 -9.41
C GLN A 36 8.23 -11.08 -10.05
N ASN A 37 8.88 -11.75 -11.00
CA ASN A 37 10.04 -11.29 -11.75
C ASN A 37 9.63 -10.65 -13.09
N LEU A 38 8.33 -10.44 -13.32
CA LEU A 38 7.76 -9.91 -14.57
C LEU A 38 7.96 -10.85 -15.78
N VAL A 39 8.15 -12.15 -15.53
CA VAL A 39 8.23 -13.15 -16.58
C VAL A 39 6.81 -13.63 -16.92
N PRO A 40 6.44 -13.71 -18.21
CA PRO A 40 5.15 -14.26 -18.62
C PRO A 40 4.94 -15.70 -18.13
N ILE A 41 3.75 -15.99 -17.61
CA ILE A 41 3.34 -17.31 -17.15
C ILE A 41 1.94 -17.67 -17.65
N SER A 42 1.59 -18.96 -17.63
CA SER A 42 0.25 -19.39 -18.00
C SER A 42 -0.81 -18.89 -17.01
N LYS A 43 -2.04 -18.67 -17.49
CA LYS A 43 -3.20 -18.30 -16.66
C LYS A 43 -3.43 -19.28 -15.51
N THR A 44 -3.24 -20.58 -15.76
CA THR A 44 -3.38 -21.63 -14.74
C THR A 44 -2.33 -21.49 -13.65
N LEU A 45 -1.06 -21.33 -14.03
CA LEU A 45 0.03 -21.13 -13.06
C LEU A 45 -0.17 -19.83 -12.26
N PHE A 46 -0.61 -18.77 -12.92
CA PHE A 46 -0.93 -17.51 -12.26
C PHE A 46 -2.02 -17.68 -11.20
N LYS A 47 -3.14 -18.32 -11.55
CA LYS A 47 -4.24 -18.58 -10.60
C LYS A 47 -3.81 -19.43 -9.41
N THR A 48 -3.01 -20.47 -9.66
CA THR A 48 -2.47 -21.32 -8.58
C THR A 48 -1.60 -20.51 -7.62
N LYS A 49 -0.65 -19.72 -8.15
CA LYS A 49 0.21 -18.88 -7.34
C LYS A 49 -0.56 -17.75 -6.64
N SER A 50 -1.53 -17.11 -7.30
CA SER A 50 -2.33 -16.01 -6.71
C SER A 50 -3.19 -16.46 -5.54
N ASN A 51 -3.55 -17.75 -5.50
CA ASN A 51 -4.30 -18.35 -4.39
C ASN A 51 -3.38 -18.76 -3.22
N SER A 52 -2.06 -18.73 -3.39
CA SER A 52 -1.11 -18.99 -2.32
C SER A 52 -1.03 -17.80 -1.37
N VAL A 53 -0.79 -18.09 -0.10
CA VAL A 53 -0.60 -17.10 0.96
C VAL A 53 0.67 -16.24 0.78
N ILE A 54 1.61 -16.71 -0.04
CA ILE A 54 2.89 -16.03 -0.28
C ILE A 54 2.75 -14.91 -1.32
N PHE A 55 1.73 -14.94 -2.17
CA PHE A 55 1.56 -14.00 -3.26
C PHE A 55 0.28 -13.19 -3.11
N HIS A 56 0.29 -12.01 -3.74
CA HIS A 56 -0.93 -11.30 -4.08
C HIS A 56 -0.85 -10.86 -5.54
N SER A 57 -2.00 -10.80 -6.21
CA SER A 57 -2.10 -10.36 -7.60
C SER A 57 -2.61 -8.93 -7.70
N ARG A 58 -2.15 -8.20 -8.72
CA ARG A 58 -2.70 -6.90 -9.11
C ARG A 58 -2.85 -6.81 -10.61
N ASN A 59 -3.88 -6.11 -11.04
CA ASN A 59 -4.09 -5.78 -12.44
C ASN A 59 -3.66 -4.34 -12.70
N TYR A 60 -2.90 -4.16 -13.76
CA TYR A 60 -2.50 -2.86 -14.27
C TYR A 60 -3.11 -2.73 -15.66
N GLU A 61 -4.13 -1.88 -15.76
CA GLU A 61 -4.80 -1.62 -17.01
C GLU A 61 -4.01 -0.62 -17.84
N LYS A 62 -3.70 -1.00 -19.07
CA LYS A 62 -3.13 -0.14 -20.12
C LYS A 62 -4.13 -0.05 -21.28
N ASP A 63 -3.79 0.70 -22.32
CA ASP A 63 -4.70 1.01 -23.42
C ASP A 63 -5.21 -0.25 -24.12
N SER A 64 -4.32 -1.19 -24.48
CA SER A 64 -4.66 -2.43 -25.19
C SER A 64 -4.56 -3.71 -24.36
N VAL A 65 -3.92 -3.66 -23.20
CA VAL A 65 -3.57 -4.84 -22.40
C VAL A 65 -3.84 -4.64 -20.91
N ILE A 66 -4.28 -5.70 -20.24
CA ILE A 66 -4.34 -5.80 -18.79
C ILE A 66 -3.17 -6.66 -18.34
N GLU A 67 -2.25 -6.08 -17.58
CA GLU A 67 -1.15 -6.84 -16.99
C GLU A 67 -1.56 -7.33 -15.60
N SER A 68 -1.80 -8.63 -15.48
CA SER A 68 -2.01 -9.30 -14.20
C SER A 68 -0.67 -9.74 -13.64
N ARG A 69 -0.18 -9.06 -12.60
CA ARG A 69 1.15 -9.27 -12.00
C ARG A 69 1.05 -9.94 -10.63
N LEU A 70 1.92 -10.93 -10.38
CA LEU A 70 2.14 -11.47 -9.04
C LEU A 70 3.16 -10.63 -8.28
N HIS A 71 2.94 -10.52 -6.97
CA HIS A 71 3.84 -9.83 -6.05
C HIS A 71 3.96 -10.66 -4.78
N TYR A 72 5.15 -10.73 -4.20
CA TYR A 72 5.30 -11.31 -2.87
C TYR A 72 4.46 -10.52 -1.86
N GLN A 73 3.55 -11.22 -1.21
CA GLN A 73 2.84 -10.74 -0.05
C GLN A 73 3.74 -10.81 1.20
N LEU A 74 4.62 -11.80 1.26
CA LEU A 74 5.60 -12.05 2.31
C LEU A 74 6.88 -12.64 1.70
N TYR A 75 8.04 -12.15 2.12
CA TYR A 75 9.33 -12.59 1.60
C TYR A 75 10.40 -12.59 2.68
N PHE A 76 11.23 -13.63 2.71
CA PHE A 76 12.47 -13.66 3.49
C PHE A 76 13.64 -13.72 2.50
N GLY A 77 14.67 -12.90 2.73
CA GLY A 77 15.84 -12.86 1.87
C GLY A 77 17.12 -12.51 2.62
N LYS A 78 18.24 -12.51 1.92
CA LYS A 78 19.54 -12.10 2.44
C LYS A 78 20.15 -11.05 1.52
N MET A 79 20.68 -10.00 2.12
CA MET A 79 21.31 -8.87 1.46
C MET A 79 22.82 -8.89 1.76
N SER A 80 23.63 -8.34 0.85
CA SER A 80 25.07 -8.20 1.11
C SER A 80 25.32 -7.18 2.22
N LEU A 81 26.38 -7.36 3.00
CA LEU A 81 26.72 -6.40 4.06
C LEU A 81 27.05 -5.00 3.51
N LYS A 82 27.55 -4.94 2.27
CA LYS A 82 27.79 -3.67 1.55
C LYS A 82 26.49 -2.91 1.30
N ASP A 83 25.43 -3.60 0.88
CA ASP A 83 24.13 -2.96 0.65
C ASP A 83 23.48 -2.53 1.99
N VAL A 84 23.63 -3.34 3.04
CA VAL A 84 23.19 -2.97 4.40
C VAL A 84 23.87 -1.69 4.86
N ASP A 85 25.20 -1.61 4.70
CA ASP A 85 25.97 -0.41 5.00
C ASP A 85 25.52 0.80 4.17
N GLY A 86 25.26 0.60 2.87
CA GLY A 86 24.73 1.64 1.98
C GLY A 86 23.38 2.19 2.46
N ILE A 87 22.46 1.31 2.88
CA ILE A 87 21.16 1.69 3.44
C ILE A 87 21.35 2.48 4.74
N LEU A 88 22.18 1.99 5.66
CA LEU A 88 22.47 2.66 6.93
C LEU A 88 23.08 4.05 6.72
N THR A 89 24.04 4.18 5.80
CA THR A 89 24.63 5.48 5.45
C THR A 89 23.59 6.42 4.87
N ASN A 90 22.74 5.96 3.94
CA ASN A 90 21.68 6.79 3.36
C ASN A 90 20.68 7.25 4.42
N PHE A 91 20.26 6.35 5.31
CA PHE A 91 19.34 6.71 6.39
C PHE A 91 19.95 7.67 7.39
N ASN A 92 21.19 7.42 7.86
CA ASN A 92 21.89 8.31 8.78
C ASN A 92 22.12 9.72 8.22
N LYS A 93 22.25 9.86 6.89
CA LYS A 93 22.32 11.18 6.24
C LYS A 93 21.00 11.95 6.26
N LYS A 94 19.87 11.24 6.35
CA LYS A 94 18.51 11.81 6.26
C LYS A 94 17.77 11.83 7.59
N SER A 95 18.20 11.06 8.59
CA SER A 95 17.62 11.01 9.93
C SER A 95 18.31 11.99 10.88
N ASN A 96 17.56 12.50 11.85
CA ASN A 96 18.12 13.29 12.95
C ASN A 96 18.76 12.44 14.06
N GLU A 97 18.69 11.11 13.95
CA GLU A 97 19.23 10.16 14.90
C GLU A 97 20.19 9.21 14.20
N LYS A 98 21.31 8.90 14.86
CA LYS A 98 22.28 7.93 14.39
C LYS A 98 21.78 6.51 14.64
N ILE A 99 21.65 5.74 13.57
CA ILE A 99 21.33 4.33 13.56
C ILE A 99 22.63 3.55 13.69
N GLU A 100 22.72 2.74 14.74
CA GLU A 100 23.87 1.87 15.02
C GLU A 100 23.86 0.64 14.10
N LYS A 101 25.05 0.22 13.63
CA LYS A 101 25.19 -0.94 12.73
C LYS A 101 24.80 -2.27 13.37
N SER A 102 24.90 -2.38 14.70
CA SER A 102 24.58 -3.59 15.46
C SER A 102 23.08 -3.79 15.68
N LYS A 103 22.24 -2.79 15.38
CA LYS A 103 20.80 -2.84 15.64
C LYS A 103 20.04 -3.44 14.47
N THR A 104 18.98 -4.17 14.78
CA THR A 104 17.98 -4.56 13.78
C THR A 104 17.21 -3.31 13.33
N LEU A 105 16.93 -3.17 12.03
CA LEU A 105 16.09 -2.09 11.52
C LEU A 105 14.66 -2.57 11.34
N LEU A 106 13.70 -1.86 11.94
CA LEU A 106 12.28 -2.03 11.67
C LEU A 106 11.80 -0.85 10.82
N ILE A 107 11.61 -1.09 9.53
CA ILE A 107 11.32 -0.06 8.54
C ILE A 107 9.83 -0.12 8.18
N TYR A 108 9.13 1.00 8.37
CA TYR A 108 7.77 1.19 7.90
C TYR A 108 7.77 2.08 6.66
N HIS A 109 7.40 1.51 5.52
CA HIS A 109 7.35 2.22 4.24
C HIS A 109 5.93 2.67 3.89
N TYR A 110 5.77 3.97 3.67
CA TYR A 110 4.50 4.61 3.31
C TYR A 110 4.56 5.17 1.90
N GLU A 111 3.49 5.00 1.13
CA GLU A 111 3.46 5.55 -0.22
C GLU A 111 3.34 7.07 -0.22
N THR A 112 2.47 7.60 0.63
CA THR A 112 2.17 9.02 0.63
C THR A 112 1.87 9.51 2.03
N LEU A 113 2.45 10.65 2.38
CA LEU A 113 2.02 11.45 3.50
C LEU A 113 1.35 12.72 2.98
N SER A 114 0.12 12.96 3.42
CA SER A 114 -0.68 14.10 2.97
C SER A 114 -0.55 15.26 3.94
N GLY A 115 -0.15 16.41 3.41
CA GLY A 115 -0.19 17.71 4.06
C GLY A 115 -1.60 18.20 4.35
N TYR A 116 -1.70 19.36 4.99
CA TYR A 116 -2.99 19.98 5.31
C TYR A 116 -3.87 20.22 4.08
N GLU A 117 -3.32 20.83 3.02
CA GLU A 117 -4.06 21.14 1.80
C GLU A 117 -4.59 19.88 1.08
N GLU A 118 -3.75 18.85 0.94
CA GLU A 118 -4.18 17.57 0.36
C GLU A 118 -5.27 16.89 1.20
N VAL A 119 -5.19 17.00 2.53
CA VAL A 119 -6.24 16.48 3.43
C VAL A 119 -7.54 17.26 3.27
N LEU A 120 -7.48 18.60 3.13
CA LEU A 120 -8.67 19.41 2.87
C LEU A 120 -9.32 19.04 1.54
N LYS A 121 -8.55 18.99 0.46
CA LYS A 121 -9.03 18.61 -0.87
C LYS A 121 -9.77 17.27 -0.85
N ARG A 122 -9.19 16.24 -0.21
CA ARG A 122 -9.85 14.93 -0.09
C ARG A 122 -11.14 14.97 0.73
N ARG A 123 -11.20 15.82 1.77
CA ARG A 123 -12.41 15.99 2.58
C ARG A 123 -13.53 16.64 1.77
N GLU A 124 -13.20 17.65 0.98
CA GLU A 124 -14.14 18.32 0.05
C GLU A 124 -14.63 17.35 -1.02
N GLU A 125 -13.74 16.63 -1.69
CA GLU A 125 -14.09 15.61 -2.68
C GLU A 125 -15.02 14.53 -2.10
N SER A 126 -14.70 14.04 -0.89
CA SER A 126 -15.52 13.04 -0.20
C SER A 126 -16.90 13.59 0.15
N PHE A 127 -16.98 14.88 0.49
CA PHE A 127 -18.23 15.57 0.77
C PHE A 127 -19.08 15.74 -0.49
N TYR A 128 -18.49 16.19 -1.61
CA TYR A 128 -19.21 16.30 -2.88
C TYR A 128 -19.68 14.94 -3.39
N LYS A 129 -18.86 13.89 -3.27
CA LYS A 129 -19.28 12.51 -3.60
C LYS A 129 -20.46 12.06 -2.75
N PHE A 130 -20.46 12.38 -1.47
CA PHE A 130 -21.57 12.07 -0.57
C PHE A 130 -22.86 12.78 -0.99
N ILE A 131 -22.80 14.08 -1.31
CA ILE A 131 -23.96 14.86 -1.79
C ILE A 131 -24.50 14.30 -3.11
N ASN A 132 -23.61 13.99 -4.06
CA ASN A 132 -23.98 13.57 -5.42
C ASN A 132 -24.36 12.09 -5.52
N SER A 133 -24.12 11.29 -4.49
CA SER A 133 -24.61 9.92 -4.45
C SER A 133 -26.14 9.90 -4.40
N LYS A 134 -26.79 9.02 -5.18
CA LYS A 134 -28.26 8.89 -5.29
C LYS A 134 -29.00 8.59 -3.97
N ASP A 135 -28.28 8.42 -2.87
CA ASP A 135 -28.78 8.42 -1.49
C ASP A 135 -29.19 9.82 -0.97
N SER A 136 -29.16 10.85 -1.82
CA SER A 136 -29.60 12.22 -1.50
C SER A 136 -31.05 12.32 -1.00
N LYS A 137 -31.90 11.29 -1.22
CA LYS A 137 -33.23 11.19 -0.58
C LYS A 137 -33.17 10.97 0.94
N ARG A 138 -32.07 10.43 1.49
CA ARG A 138 -31.82 10.34 2.95
C ARG A 138 -31.17 11.60 3.54
N VAL A 139 -30.61 12.46 2.69
CA VAL A 139 -29.90 13.69 3.08
C VAL A 139 -30.89 14.76 3.59
N SER A 140 -32.13 14.78 3.11
CA SER A 140 -33.16 15.74 3.57
C SER A 140 -33.63 15.51 5.01
N LEU A 141 -33.57 14.28 5.52
CA LEU A 141 -34.07 13.92 6.85
C LEU A 141 -33.06 14.13 7.99
N ASN A 142 -31.79 14.45 7.69
CA ASN A 142 -30.74 14.48 8.71
C ASN A 142 -29.75 15.64 8.55
N ASN A 143 -30.27 16.86 8.40
CA ASN A 143 -29.50 18.12 8.46
C ASN A 143 -28.63 18.26 9.75
N ARG A 144 -28.95 17.51 10.82
CA ARG A 144 -28.13 17.41 12.05
C ARG A 144 -26.81 16.63 11.88
N TYR A 145 -26.68 15.71 10.92
CA TYR A 145 -25.48 14.89 10.73
C TYR A 145 -24.47 15.48 9.73
N ILE A 146 -24.93 16.42 8.89
CA ILE A 146 -24.10 17.04 7.84
C ILE A 146 -23.35 18.26 8.39
N LYS A 147 -24.00 19.09 9.22
CA LYS A 147 -23.39 20.29 9.82
C LYS A 147 -22.13 20.01 10.68
N PRO A 148 -22.02 18.94 11.48
CA PRO A 148 -20.80 18.64 12.25
C PRO A 148 -19.60 18.25 11.36
N ARG A 149 -19.85 17.64 10.19
CA ARG A 149 -18.80 17.25 9.23
C ARG A 149 -18.20 18.44 8.48
N LEU A 150 -18.95 19.55 8.42
CA LEU A 150 -18.55 20.84 7.86
C LEU A 150 -17.85 21.77 8.85
N LYS A 151 -17.66 21.37 10.12
CA LYS A 151 -16.86 22.18 11.05
C LYS A 151 -15.50 22.43 10.42
N LYS A 152 -15.16 23.72 10.23
CA LYS A 152 -13.94 24.19 9.57
C LYS A 152 -12.75 23.44 10.16
N TYR A 153 -12.18 22.52 9.38
CA TYR A 153 -10.99 21.79 9.78
C TYR A 153 -9.81 22.69 9.56
N THR A 154 -9.25 23.22 10.64
CA THR A 154 -8.20 24.21 10.54
C THR A 154 -6.82 23.57 10.45
N LYS A 155 -5.83 24.32 9.98
CA LYS A 155 -4.41 23.92 10.01
C LYS A 155 -3.96 23.57 11.44
N LYS A 156 -4.51 24.27 12.45
CA LYS A 156 -4.27 24.00 13.88
C LYS A 156 -4.78 22.61 14.29
N ASP A 157 -5.99 22.23 13.87
CA ASP A 157 -6.55 20.90 14.15
C ASP A 157 -5.69 19.80 13.52
N TYR A 158 -5.25 20.01 12.28
CA TYR A 158 -4.36 19.10 11.57
C TYR A 158 -3.02 18.91 12.29
N LEU A 159 -2.35 20.00 12.65
CA LEU A 159 -1.07 19.95 13.36
C LEU A 159 -1.22 19.30 14.75
N SER A 160 -2.30 19.59 15.47
CA SER A 160 -2.62 18.98 16.76
C SER A 160 -2.80 17.46 16.63
N LYS A 161 -3.55 17.01 15.61
CA LYS A 161 -3.74 15.59 15.31
C LYS A 161 -2.43 14.88 14.99
N ILE A 162 -1.58 15.50 14.16
CA ILE A 162 -0.25 14.96 13.85
C ILE A 162 0.60 14.85 15.10
N LYS A 163 0.67 15.90 15.92
CA LYS A 163 1.46 15.91 17.15
C LYS A 163 1.01 14.82 18.12
N LYS A 164 -0.30 14.62 18.29
CA LYS A 164 -0.87 13.55 19.12
C LYS A 164 -0.51 12.17 18.60
N ASN A 165 -0.62 11.96 17.29
CA ASN A 165 -0.26 10.70 16.64
C ASN A 165 1.25 10.42 16.76
N ALA A 166 2.08 11.45 16.59
CA ALA A 166 3.53 11.33 16.68
C ALA A 166 3.98 10.93 18.09
N LYS A 167 3.40 11.57 19.13
CA LYS A 167 3.63 11.21 20.53
C LYS A 167 3.21 9.76 20.85
N LYS A 168 2.10 9.29 20.28
CA LYS A 168 1.66 7.90 20.46
C LYS A 168 2.64 6.93 19.79
N LYS A 169 3.09 7.25 18.58
CA LYS A 169 4.06 6.44 17.83
C LYS A 169 5.41 6.37 18.54
N SER A 170 5.97 7.47 19.02
CA SER A 170 7.27 7.44 19.70
C SER A 170 7.27 6.55 20.94
N LYS A 171 6.20 6.56 21.74
CA LYS A 171 6.06 5.62 22.86
C LYS A 171 6.15 4.15 22.43
N VAL A 172 5.63 3.82 21.25
CA VAL A 172 5.72 2.45 20.71
C VAL A 172 7.13 2.18 20.18
N ILE A 173 7.72 3.14 19.46
CA ILE A 173 9.10 3.05 18.95
C ILE A 173 10.08 2.80 20.09
N THR A 174 10.03 3.60 21.16
CA THR A 174 10.88 3.45 22.34
C THR A 174 10.76 2.06 22.95
N LYS A 175 9.53 1.58 23.18
CA LYS A 175 9.29 0.22 23.72
C LYS A 175 9.85 -0.89 22.84
N VAL A 176 9.75 -0.75 21.51
CA VAL A 176 10.30 -1.75 20.58
C VAL A 176 11.83 -1.69 20.57
N SER A 177 12.40 -0.50 20.57
CA SER A 177 13.84 -0.28 20.58
C SER A 177 14.50 -0.87 21.82
N GLU A 178 13.95 -0.57 23.00
CA GLU A 178 14.43 -1.07 24.29
C GLU A 178 14.30 -2.60 24.40
N LYS A 179 13.16 -3.16 23.97
CA LYS A 179 12.90 -4.60 24.12
C LYS A 179 13.73 -5.46 23.16
N PHE A 180 13.98 -5.01 21.93
CA PHE A 180 14.53 -5.86 20.86
C PHE A 180 15.83 -5.34 20.22
N ASN A 181 16.52 -4.38 20.85
CA ASN A 181 17.70 -3.74 20.27
C ASN A 181 17.50 -3.31 18.81
N THR A 182 16.42 -2.55 18.56
CA THR A 182 15.89 -2.29 17.21
C THR A 182 15.73 -0.80 16.94
N SER A 183 16.27 -0.31 15.82
CA SER A 183 16.02 1.06 15.34
C SER A 183 14.78 1.07 14.44
N THR A 184 13.75 1.83 14.82
CA THR A 184 12.54 1.97 13.99
C THR A 184 12.66 3.14 13.04
N ILE A 185 12.45 2.90 11.75
CA ILE A 185 12.60 3.89 10.68
C ILE A 185 11.27 4.05 9.96
N HIS A 186 10.90 5.30 9.69
CA HIS A 186 9.70 5.63 8.95
C HIS A 186 10.08 6.26 7.62
N VAL A 187 9.75 5.57 6.52
CA VAL A 187 10.09 6.01 5.16
C VAL A 187 8.81 6.40 4.42
N VAL A 188 8.88 7.46 3.64
CA VAL A 188 7.81 7.90 2.73
C VAL A 188 8.36 8.07 1.32
N ARG A 189 7.61 7.59 0.33
CA ARG A 189 7.93 7.81 -1.09
C ARG A 189 7.56 9.21 -1.55
N ASN A 190 6.30 9.60 -1.34
CA ASN A 190 5.76 10.88 -1.80
C ASN A 190 5.29 11.74 -0.63
N ASN A 191 5.99 12.84 -0.35
CA ASN A 191 5.53 13.82 0.63
C ASN A 191 4.70 14.94 -0.02
N LYS A 192 3.39 15.00 0.26
CA LYS A 192 2.49 16.05 -0.23
C LYS A 192 2.30 17.17 0.81
N GLY A 193 3.39 17.72 1.34
CA GLY A 193 3.37 18.81 2.33
C GLY A 193 3.11 18.38 3.78
N TYR A 194 3.43 17.13 4.13
CA TYR A 194 3.42 16.65 5.50
C TYR A 194 4.71 17.07 6.24
N PRO A 195 4.66 17.49 7.51
CA PRO A 195 5.84 17.84 8.29
C PRO A 195 6.66 16.58 8.65
N LEU A 196 7.74 16.33 7.91
CA LEU A 196 8.59 15.14 8.06
C LEU A 196 9.34 15.12 9.40
N ASN A 197 9.78 16.29 9.85
CA ASN A 197 10.49 16.46 11.11
C ASN A 197 9.52 16.85 12.23
N ASN A 198 9.60 16.13 13.35
CA ASN A 198 8.96 16.53 14.59
C ASN A 198 9.78 16.05 15.78
N LYS A 199 9.51 16.59 16.98
CA LYS A 199 10.24 16.28 18.21
C LYS A 199 10.25 14.78 18.60
N TYR A 200 9.35 13.96 18.05
CA TYR A 200 9.16 12.57 18.47
C TYR A 200 9.83 11.54 17.57
N PHE A 201 9.94 11.80 16.27
CA PHE A 201 10.70 11.01 15.30
C PHE A 201 10.74 11.72 13.94
N THR A 202 11.61 11.24 13.05
CA THR A 202 11.80 11.79 11.70
C THR A 202 11.30 10.83 10.64
N TRP A 203 10.61 11.38 9.63
CA TRP A 203 10.31 10.67 8.39
C TRP A 203 11.45 10.85 7.40
N ILE A 204 11.87 9.76 6.77
CA ILE A 204 12.87 9.77 5.70
C ILE A 204 12.12 9.76 4.37
N GLU A 205 12.36 10.77 3.53
CA GLU A 205 11.86 10.77 2.16
C GLU A 205 12.82 9.99 1.25
N ASP A 206 12.27 8.98 0.57
CA ASP A 206 12.97 8.13 -0.38
C ASP A 206 12.18 8.04 -1.69
N SER A 207 12.34 9.07 -2.52
CA SER A 207 11.83 9.12 -3.89
C SER A 207 12.56 8.15 -4.83
N THR A 208 13.80 7.79 -4.48
CA THR A 208 14.73 6.99 -5.29
C THR A 208 14.49 5.48 -5.22
N SER A 209 13.60 5.02 -4.33
CA SER A 209 13.27 3.61 -4.16
C SER A 209 14.49 2.74 -3.80
N THR A 210 15.23 3.12 -2.75
CA THR A 210 16.29 2.25 -2.16
C THR A 210 15.76 0.84 -1.91
N PHE A 211 14.44 0.72 -1.67
CA PHE A 211 13.66 -0.50 -1.80
C PHE A 211 12.86 -0.43 -3.10
N GLN A 212 13.38 -0.97 -4.19
CA GLN A 212 12.78 -0.81 -5.53
C GLN A 212 11.28 -1.19 -5.56
N ASN A 213 10.46 -0.16 -5.75
CA ASN A 213 9.29 -0.07 -6.64
C ASN A 213 8.06 -0.98 -6.55
N LYS A 214 7.83 -1.83 -5.53
CA LYS A 214 6.59 -2.68 -5.55
C LYS A 214 5.76 -2.75 -4.27
N TYR A 215 6.09 -2.02 -3.22
CA TYR A 215 5.58 -2.37 -1.89
C TYR A 215 4.99 -1.16 -1.14
N HIS A 216 3.73 -0.82 -1.44
CA HIS A 216 2.93 0.13 -0.65
C HIS A 216 2.61 -0.41 0.76
N GLY A 217 2.82 0.40 1.80
CA GLY A 217 2.38 0.03 3.16
C GLY A 217 3.11 -1.20 3.69
N THR A 218 4.43 -1.20 3.52
CA THR A 218 5.27 -2.39 3.71
C THR A 218 6.04 -2.29 5.00
N ILE A 219 6.09 -3.39 5.72
CA ILE A 219 6.93 -3.55 6.90
C ILE A 219 8.14 -4.36 6.47
N MET A 220 9.33 -3.86 6.77
CA MET A 220 10.58 -4.57 6.58
C MET A 220 11.33 -4.68 7.90
N VAL A 221 11.90 -5.86 8.15
CA VAL A 221 12.83 -6.10 9.24
C VAL A 221 14.17 -6.46 8.62
N LEU A 222 15.23 -5.73 8.93
CA LEU A 222 16.59 -5.97 8.43
C LEU A 222 17.53 -6.20 9.61
N LYS A 223 18.12 -7.38 9.68
CA LYS A 223 19.10 -7.74 10.70
C LYS A 223 20.52 -7.25 10.32
N PRO A 224 21.42 -7.05 11.30
CA PRO A 224 22.81 -6.64 11.05
C PRO A 224 23.58 -7.59 10.12
N ASN A 225 23.22 -8.87 10.10
CA ASN A 225 23.86 -9.89 9.26
C ASN A 225 23.32 -9.94 7.82
N GLY A 226 22.46 -8.99 7.44
CA GLY A 226 21.86 -8.89 6.11
C GLY A 226 20.62 -9.74 5.88
N ASN A 227 20.20 -10.58 6.83
CA ASN A 227 18.91 -11.27 6.72
C ASN A 227 17.78 -10.23 6.79
N TYR A 228 16.81 -10.33 5.89
CA TYR A 228 15.67 -9.44 5.88
C TYR A 228 14.35 -10.15 5.63
N PHE A 229 13.31 -9.53 6.16
CA PHE A 229 11.92 -9.94 6.04
C PHE A 229 11.10 -8.77 5.50
N ILE A 230 10.22 -9.03 4.54
CA ILE A 230 9.31 -8.04 3.96
C ILE A 230 7.89 -8.58 4.03
N ARG A 231 6.96 -7.73 4.48
CA ARG A 231 5.53 -8.00 4.45
C ARG A 231 4.76 -6.85 3.80
N TYR A 232 3.97 -7.19 2.80
CA TYR A 232 3.05 -6.25 2.15
C TYR A 232 1.77 -6.03 2.96
N GLY A 233 1.60 -4.85 3.58
CA GLY A 233 0.43 -4.52 4.38
C GLY A 233 0.67 -4.66 5.87
N HIS A 234 -0.42 -4.70 6.64
CA HIS A 234 -0.36 -4.58 8.10
C HIS A 234 0.04 -5.89 8.80
N LEU A 235 0.94 -5.78 9.78
CA LEU A 235 1.18 -6.81 10.80
C LEU A 235 0.75 -6.29 12.16
N THR A 236 0.19 -7.19 12.96
CA THR A 236 -0.08 -6.89 14.36
C THR A 236 1.24 -6.80 15.13
N LYS A 237 1.19 -6.12 16.27
CA LYS A 237 2.34 -5.94 17.16
C LYS A 237 2.96 -7.28 17.56
N GLU A 238 2.13 -8.26 17.90
CA GLU A 238 2.56 -9.59 18.34
C GLU A 238 3.34 -10.30 17.25
N LYS A 239 2.88 -10.22 16.00
CA LYS A 239 3.57 -10.81 14.84
C LYS A 239 4.92 -10.16 14.56
N ILE A 240 5.00 -8.85 14.70
CA ILE A 240 6.28 -8.13 14.59
C ILE A 240 7.23 -8.61 15.68
N TYR A 241 6.73 -8.83 16.90
CA TYR A 241 7.55 -9.27 18.03
C TYR A 241 8.10 -10.67 17.79
N THR A 242 7.29 -11.60 17.30
CA THR A 242 7.76 -12.93 16.90
C THR A 242 8.92 -12.87 15.91
N ILE A 243 8.86 -11.94 14.93
CA ILE A 243 9.94 -11.77 13.95
C ILE A 243 11.21 -11.17 14.58
N LEU A 244 11.06 -10.22 15.51
CA LEU A 244 12.17 -9.53 16.17
C LEU A 244 12.84 -10.36 17.27
N GLU A 245 12.08 -11.23 17.95
CA GLU A 245 12.57 -12.10 19.04
C GLU A 245 13.48 -13.21 18.52
N GLU A 246 13.17 -13.76 17.34
CA GLU A 246 13.96 -14.84 16.78
C GLU A 246 15.30 -14.31 16.26
N SER A 247 16.41 -14.80 16.80
CA SER A 247 17.77 -14.43 16.38
C SER A 247 18.17 -15.14 15.07
N ASN A 248 17.74 -16.39 14.88
CA ASN A 248 18.05 -17.21 13.72
C ASN A 248 16.79 -17.56 12.91
N TRP A 249 16.72 -17.05 11.68
CA TRP A 249 15.56 -17.27 10.81
C TRP A 249 15.64 -18.53 9.94
N SER A 250 16.57 -19.47 10.16
CA SER A 250 16.68 -20.69 9.35
C SER A 250 15.36 -21.49 9.27
N SER A 251 14.64 -21.63 10.38
CA SER A 251 13.30 -22.25 10.39
C SER A 251 12.29 -21.44 9.58
N PHE A 252 12.31 -20.11 9.72
CA PHE A 252 11.41 -19.22 8.98
C PHE A 252 11.64 -19.29 7.46
N TYR A 253 12.90 -19.37 7.00
CA TYR A 253 13.21 -19.60 5.60
C TYR A 253 12.69 -20.94 5.11
N THR A 254 12.83 -21.99 5.91
CA THR A 254 12.37 -23.34 5.56
C THR A 254 10.84 -23.36 5.40
N ASP A 255 10.12 -22.76 6.34
CA ASP A 255 8.66 -22.62 6.29
C ASP A 255 8.19 -21.78 5.10
N TRP A 256 8.91 -20.70 4.81
CA TRP A 256 8.64 -19.83 3.66
C TRP A 256 8.88 -20.53 2.33
N ASP A 257 10.03 -21.19 2.16
CA ASP A 257 10.37 -21.95 0.95
C ASP A 257 9.39 -23.10 0.70
N LYS A 258 9.01 -23.83 1.76
CA LYS A 258 7.97 -24.87 1.69
C LYS A 258 6.63 -24.30 1.25
N SER A 259 6.24 -23.14 1.80
CA SER A 259 5.00 -22.45 1.43
C SER A 259 5.01 -21.97 -0.03
N LEU A 260 6.16 -21.49 -0.49
CA LEU A 260 6.40 -21.02 -1.85
C LEU A 260 6.32 -22.16 -2.86
N LYS A 261 7.03 -23.26 -2.62
CA LYS A 261 7.10 -24.42 -3.53
C LYS A 261 5.76 -25.14 -3.64
N SER A 262 5.01 -25.24 -2.55
CA SER A 262 3.73 -25.94 -2.57
C SER A 262 2.54 -25.08 -3.02
N ASN A 263 2.74 -23.77 -3.25
CA ASN A 263 1.66 -22.79 -3.46
C ASN A 263 0.55 -22.87 -2.39
N SER A 264 0.91 -23.12 -1.12
CA SER A 264 -0.08 -23.31 -0.04
C SER A 264 -0.92 -22.05 0.16
N SER A 265 -2.24 -22.20 0.25
CA SER A 265 -3.19 -21.10 0.53
C SER A 265 -3.20 -20.66 1.99
N VAL A 266 -2.65 -21.50 2.89
CA VAL A 266 -2.57 -21.24 4.33
C VAL A 266 -1.14 -20.96 4.78
N GLY A 267 -0.15 -21.53 4.09
CA GLY A 267 1.26 -21.50 4.48
C GLY A 267 1.64 -22.58 5.51
N PHE A 268 2.93 -22.66 5.81
CA PHE A 268 3.50 -23.54 6.84
C PHE A 268 4.15 -22.73 7.95
N GLY A 269 4.22 -23.32 9.15
CA GLY A 269 4.87 -22.76 10.34
C GLY A 269 4.66 -21.27 10.52
N ILE A 270 5.75 -20.50 10.52
CA ILE A 270 5.69 -19.04 10.76
C ILE A 270 4.84 -18.31 9.72
N VAL A 271 4.83 -18.75 8.46
CA VAL A 271 4.01 -18.11 7.41
C VAL A 271 2.54 -18.22 7.76
N LYS A 272 2.10 -19.40 8.19
CA LYS A 272 0.71 -19.64 8.61
C LYS A 272 0.33 -18.74 9.79
N GLU A 273 1.22 -18.59 10.76
CA GLU A 273 0.99 -17.74 11.94
C GLU A 273 0.89 -16.26 11.56
N LEU A 274 1.82 -15.77 10.75
CA LEU A 274 1.84 -14.39 10.26
C LEU A 274 0.61 -14.07 9.39
N MET A 275 0.02 -15.07 8.74
CA MET A 275 -1.10 -14.89 7.82
C MET A 275 -2.46 -15.18 8.46
N LYS A 276 -2.50 -15.84 9.61
CA LYS A 276 -3.72 -16.06 10.39
C LYS A 276 -4.38 -14.72 10.72
N LYS A 277 -5.56 -14.46 10.17
CA LYS A 277 -6.37 -13.30 10.58
C LYS A 277 -6.81 -13.55 12.02
N LYS A 278 -6.63 -12.55 12.89
CA LYS A 278 -7.24 -12.61 14.23
C LYS A 278 -8.75 -12.67 14.01
N LYS A 279 -9.43 -13.70 14.49
CA LYS A 279 -10.89 -13.65 14.62
C LYS A 279 -11.15 -12.47 15.55
N ILE A 280 -11.60 -11.35 14.99
CA ILE A 280 -12.21 -10.31 15.79
C ILE A 280 -13.53 -10.96 16.22
N SER A 281 -13.57 -11.53 17.42
CA SER A 281 -14.85 -11.78 18.07
C SER A 281 -15.57 -10.44 18.03
N ALA A 282 -16.70 -10.39 17.32
CA ALA A 282 -17.58 -9.24 17.40
C ALA A 282 -17.93 -9.11 18.88
N ILE A 283 -17.28 -8.17 19.56
CA ILE A 283 -17.75 -7.70 20.85
C ILE A 283 -19.01 -6.93 20.48
N GLN A 284 -20.15 -7.61 20.67
CA GLN A 284 -21.47 -6.98 20.74
C GLN A 284 -21.51 -6.05 21.96
#